data_AF-A0A3N5V5F3-F1
#
_entry.id   AF-A0A3N5V5F3-F1
#
_cell.length_a   1.000
_cell.length_b   1.000
_cell.length_c   1.000
_cell.angle_alpha   90.00
_cell.angle_beta   90.00
_cell.angle_gamma   90.00
#
_symmetry.space_group_name_H-M   'P 1'
#
loop_
_entity.id
_entity.type
_entity.pdbx_description
1 polymer ?
#
loop_
_entity_poly.entity_id
_entity_poly.type
_entity_poly.pdbx_seq_one_letter_code
_entity_poly.pdbx_strand_id
1 'polypeptide(L)'
;MKVFEGLILEWKTAILFLLVIIYNIVLIIINRYEAGRKRFSDIDLLFNIARKKSCSEYDIFVMAAEVWRFSKYKIENDFREYLRSQHIPHYVKDFVRKMTFQPEAA
;
A
#
# COMPACT_ATOMS: atom_id res chain seq x y z
N MET A 1 -28.52 34.29 37.98
CA MET A 1 -27.79 34.42 36.70
C MET A 1 -26.54 33.55 36.59
N LYS A 2 -25.99 32.95 37.66
CA LYS A 2 -24.79 32.07 37.61
C LYS A 2 -25.04 30.63 37.11
N VAL A 3 -26.28 30.14 37.21
CA VAL A 3 -26.63 28.75 36.81
C VAL A 3 -26.58 28.58 35.28
N PHE A 4 -26.94 29.62 34.52
CA PHE A 4 -26.91 29.59 33.06
C PHE A 4 -25.47 29.60 32.51
N GLU A 5 -24.53 30.29 33.15
CA GLU A 5 -23.13 30.34 32.71
C GLU A 5 -22.42 28.99 32.90
N GLY A 6 -22.70 28.27 33.99
CA GLY A 6 -22.20 26.91 34.21
C GLY A 6 -22.73 25.93 33.18
N LEU A 7 -24.03 25.97 32.88
CA LEU A 7 -24.64 25.15 31.82
C LEU A 7 -24.07 25.50 30.43
N ILE A 8 -23.73 26.78 30.19
CA ILE A 8 -23.14 27.25 28.95
C ILE A 8 -21.66 26.81 28.77
N LEU A 9 -20.99 26.36 29.83
CA LEU A 9 -19.62 25.86 29.72
C LEU A 9 -19.60 24.35 29.40
N GLU A 10 -20.52 23.58 29.97
CA GLU A 10 -20.61 22.11 29.84
C GLU A 10 -20.93 21.62 28.42
N TRP A 11 -21.91 22.24 27.75
CA TRP A 11 -22.20 21.90 26.34
C TRP A 11 -21.06 22.30 25.40
N LYS A 12 -20.31 23.38 25.70
CA LYS A 12 -19.15 23.80 24.90
C LYS A 12 -18.00 22.81 25.03
N THR A 13 -17.71 22.32 26.23
CA THR A 13 -16.69 21.28 26.43
C THR A 13 -17.11 19.98 25.75
N ALA A 14 -18.38 19.58 25.83
CA ALA A 14 -18.90 18.42 25.10
C ALA A 14 -18.72 18.56 23.58
N ILE A 15 -18.99 19.75 23.02
CA ILE A 15 -18.76 20.05 21.59
C ILE A 15 -17.28 19.93 21.23
N LEU A 16 -16.37 20.43 22.07
CA LEU A 16 -14.92 20.32 21.83
C LEU A 16 -14.46 18.85 21.84
N PHE A 17 -14.91 18.04 22.79
CA PHE A 17 -14.61 16.61 22.81
C PHE A 17 -15.15 15.91 21.56
N LEU A 18 -16.38 16.24 21.14
CA LEU A 18 -16.99 15.68 19.95
C LEU A 18 -16.21 16.04 18.68
N LEU A 19 -15.73 17.27 18.56
CA LEU A 19 -14.85 17.70 17.46
C LEU A 19 -13.52 16.95 17.44
N VAL A 20 -12.90 16.74 18.61
CA VAL A 20 -11.66 15.96 18.71
C VAL A 20 -11.90 14.51 18.29
N ILE A 21 -13.01 13.90 18.69
CA ILE A 21 -13.37 12.54 18.29
C ILE A 21 -13.59 12.47 16.77
N ILE A 22 -14.35 13.40 16.19
CA ILE A 22 -14.57 13.46 14.73
C ILE A 22 -13.24 13.61 13.99
N TYR A 23 -12.38 14.53 14.44
CA TYR A 23 -11.06 14.74 13.82
C TYR A 23 -10.22 13.45 13.81
N ASN A 24 -10.18 12.73 14.93
CA ASN A 24 -9.48 11.44 15.02
C ASN A 24 -10.11 10.38 14.11
N ILE A 25 -11.44 10.31 14.03
CA ILE A 25 -12.15 9.38 13.12
C ILE A 25 -11.82 9.70 11.66
N VAL A 26 -11.80 10.98 11.28
CA VAL A 26 -11.43 11.42 9.92
C VAL A 26 -9.99 11.01 9.60
N LEU A 27 -9.05 11.22 10.52
CA LEU A 27 -7.67 10.77 10.34
C LEU A 27 -7.56 9.26 10.20
N ILE A 28 -8.34 8.48 10.97
CA ILE A 28 -8.38 7.02 10.85
C ILE A 28 -8.94 6.59 9.49
N ILE A 29 -9.98 7.27 8.99
CA ILE A 29 -10.56 6.97 7.67
C ILE A 29 -9.56 7.28 6.56
N ILE A 30 -8.92 8.45 6.60
CA ILE A 30 -7.89 8.83 5.63
C ILE A 30 -6.73 7.83 5.68
N ASN A 31 -6.23 7.51 6.87
CA ASN A 31 -5.15 6.54 7.03
C ASN A 31 -5.56 5.14 6.58
N ARG A 32 -6.83 4.73 6.75
CA ARG A 32 -7.32 3.45 6.21
C ARG A 32 -7.45 3.47 4.69
N TYR A 33 -7.84 4.61 4.12
CA TYR A 33 -7.89 4.79 2.67
C TYR A 33 -6.47 4.74 2.08
N GLU A 34 -5.49 5.34 2.76
CA GLU A 34 -4.07 5.28 2.39
C GLU A 34 -3.42 3.94 2.70
N ALA A 35 -3.87 3.21 3.73
CA ALA A 35 -3.47 1.83 3.96
C ALA A 35 -4.00 0.90 2.87
N GLY A 36 -5.12 1.23 2.22
CA GLY A 36 -5.53 0.62 0.94
C GLY A 36 -4.55 0.94 -0.22
N ARG A 37 -3.82 2.07 -0.13
CA ARG A 37 -2.65 2.40 -0.97
C ARG A 37 -1.34 1.74 -0.50
N LYS A 38 -1.38 0.69 0.34
CA LYS A 38 -0.27 -0.25 0.62
C LYS A 38 0.35 -0.94 -0.62
N ARG A 39 0.06 -0.49 -1.85
CA ARG A 39 0.92 -0.68 -3.03
C ARG A 39 2.39 -0.44 -2.71
N PHE A 40 2.69 0.48 -1.79
CA PHE A 40 4.05 0.74 -1.31
C PHE A 40 4.73 -0.52 -0.74
N SER A 41 4.00 -1.37 0.00
CA SER A 41 4.57 -2.61 0.55
C SER A 41 4.92 -3.64 -0.51
N ASP A 42 4.17 -3.72 -1.61
CA ASP A 42 4.46 -4.69 -2.67
C ASP A 42 5.71 -4.27 -3.48
N ILE A 43 5.93 -2.97 -3.63
CA ILE A 43 7.12 -2.39 -4.26
C ILE A 43 8.34 -2.61 -3.38
N ASP A 44 8.23 -2.29 -2.09
CA ASP A 44 9.31 -2.56 -1.13
C ASP A 44 9.70 -4.04 -1.12
N LEU A 45 8.71 -4.93 -1.27
CA LEU A 45 8.92 -6.37 -1.29
C LEU A 45 9.54 -6.85 -2.61
N LEU A 46 9.11 -6.29 -3.76
CA LEU A 46 9.75 -6.52 -5.05
C LEU A 46 11.22 -6.06 -5.05
N PHE A 47 11.48 -4.85 -4.56
CA PHE A 47 12.82 -4.27 -4.44
C PHE A 47 13.72 -5.10 -3.52
N ASN A 48 13.20 -5.52 -2.37
CA ASN A 48 13.95 -6.33 -1.41
C ASN A 48 14.30 -7.72 -1.99
N ILE A 49 13.39 -8.34 -2.75
CA ILE A 49 13.66 -9.61 -3.44
C ILE A 49 14.69 -9.43 -4.55
N ALA A 50 14.57 -8.38 -5.38
CA ALA A 50 15.53 -8.06 -6.43
C ALA A 50 16.94 -7.92 -5.85
N ARG A 51 17.07 -7.19 -4.72
CA ARG A 51 18.33 -7.05 -3.98
C ARG A 51 18.83 -8.37 -3.42
N LYS A 52 17.96 -9.19 -2.81
CA LYS A 52 18.35 -10.51 -2.26
C LYS A 52 18.81 -11.49 -3.34
N LYS A 53 18.19 -11.45 -4.52
CA LYS A 53 18.51 -12.31 -5.67
C LYS A 53 19.60 -11.74 -6.57
N SER A 54 20.11 -10.54 -6.28
CA SER A 54 21.04 -9.80 -7.14
C SER A 54 20.58 -9.69 -8.60
N CYS A 55 19.27 -9.60 -8.81
CA CYS A 55 18.66 -9.45 -10.13
C CYS A 55 17.99 -8.08 -10.25
N SER A 56 17.74 -7.63 -11.48
CA SER A 56 16.99 -6.41 -11.71
C SER A 56 15.50 -6.63 -11.49
N GLU A 57 14.77 -5.56 -11.18
CA GLU A 57 13.29 -5.62 -11.10
C GLU A 57 12.69 -6.10 -12.44
N TYR A 58 13.31 -5.75 -13.56
CA TYR A 58 12.90 -6.22 -14.89
C TYR A 58 13.04 -7.74 -15.05
N ASP A 59 14.09 -8.34 -14.49
CA ASP A 59 14.26 -9.81 -14.53
C ASP A 59 13.13 -10.52 -13.77
N ILE A 60 12.63 -9.92 -12.69
CA ILE A 60 11.45 -10.42 -11.97
C ILE A 60 10.20 -10.34 -12.84
N PHE A 61 10.03 -9.28 -13.61
CA PHE A 61 8.93 -9.16 -14.57
C PHE A 61 9.01 -10.24 -15.66
N VAL A 62 10.21 -10.54 -16.17
CA VAL A 62 10.44 -11.60 -17.15
C VAL A 62 10.13 -12.98 -16.55
N MET A 63 10.70 -13.31 -15.39
CA MET A 63 10.45 -14.59 -14.70
C MET A 63 8.96 -14.77 -14.35
N ALA A 64 8.31 -13.71 -13.87
CA ALA A 64 6.87 -13.75 -13.58
C ALA A 64 6.05 -13.95 -14.87
N ALA A 65 6.45 -13.31 -15.97
CA ALA A 65 5.77 -13.44 -17.25
C ALA A 65 5.96 -14.80 -17.92
N GLU A 66 7.08 -15.51 -17.67
CA GLU A 66 7.30 -16.88 -18.16
C GLU A 66 6.23 -17.86 -17.64
N VAL A 67 5.85 -17.72 -16.37
CA VAL A 67 4.79 -18.55 -15.75
C VAL A 67 3.45 -18.36 -16.46
N TRP A 68 3.17 -17.15 -16.92
CA TRP A 68 1.90 -16.77 -17.58
C TRP A 68 1.98 -16.75 -19.11
N ARG A 69 3.16 -17.04 -19.68
CA ARG A 69 3.45 -17.02 -21.13
C ARG A 69 3.11 -15.70 -21.83
N PHE A 70 3.40 -14.57 -21.19
CA PHE A 70 3.19 -13.25 -21.80
C PHE A 70 4.28 -12.92 -22.84
N SER A 71 3.89 -12.14 -23.86
CA SER A 71 4.83 -11.68 -24.89
C SER A 71 5.77 -10.61 -24.35
N LYS A 72 7.00 -10.53 -24.90
CA LYS A 72 7.99 -9.49 -24.50
C LYS A 72 7.44 -8.07 -24.60
N TYR A 73 6.65 -7.79 -25.63
CA TYR A 73 5.99 -6.48 -25.79
C TYR A 73 5.08 -6.13 -24.61
N LYS A 74 4.30 -7.10 -24.11
CA LYS A 74 3.44 -6.90 -22.94
C LYS A 74 4.27 -6.64 -21.69
N ILE A 75 5.35 -7.39 -21.49
CA ILE A 75 6.26 -7.24 -20.35
C ILE A 75 6.88 -5.84 -20.33
N GLU A 76 7.40 -5.36 -21.47
CA GLU A 76 8.00 -4.03 -21.56
C GLU A 76 6.99 -2.92 -21.33
N ASN A 77 5.77 -3.05 -21.86
CA ASN A 77 4.71 -2.07 -21.64
C ASN A 77 4.29 -2.03 -20.16
N ASP A 78 4.09 -3.19 -19.54
CA ASP A 78 3.73 -3.31 -18.13
C ASP A 78 4.86 -2.82 -17.21
N PHE A 79 6.13 -3.04 -17.58
CA PHE A 79 7.30 -2.51 -16.88
C PHE A 79 7.42 -0.98 -17.02
N ARG A 80 7.15 -0.43 -18.20
CA ARG A 80 7.12 1.03 -18.41
C ARG A 80 6.01 1.68 -17.59
N GLU A 81 4.86 1.03 -17.51
CA GLU A 81 3.74 1.48 -16.68
C GLU A 81 4.10 1.40 -15.18
N TYR A 82 4.81 0.34 -14.76
CA TYR A 82 5.40 0.25 -13.42
C TYR A 82 6.33 1.43 -13.12
N LEU A 83 7.28 1.75 -14.00
CA LEU A 83 8.20 2.88 -13.79
C LEU A 83 7.47 4.22 -13.65
N ARG A 84 6.40 4.43 -14.45
CA ARG A 84 5.63 5.68 -14.45
C ARG A 84 4.68 5.82 -13.27
N SER A 85 3.96 4.75 -12.93
CA SER A 85 2.82 4.79 -12.00
C SER A 85 3.07 4.04 -10.69
N GLN A 86 4.25 3.43 -10.56
CA GLN A 86 4.61 2.54 -9.45
C GLN A 86 3.55 1.43 -9.28
N HIS A 87 2.89 1.04 -10.37
CA HIS A 87 1.89 0.00 -10.37
C HIS A 87 2.52 -1.34 -10.70
N ILE A 88 2.48 -2.27 -9.76
CA ILE A 88 2.90 -3.65 -10.00
C ILE A 88 1.71 -4.45 -10.57
N PRO A 89 1.85 -5.06 -11.76
CA PRO A 89 0.83 -5.94 -12.33
C PRO A 89 0.54 -7.15 -11.44
N HIS A 90 -0.69 -7.67 -11.51
CA HIS A 90 -1.14 -8.77 -10.64
C HIS A 90 -0.27 -10.03 -10.76
N TYR A 91 0.17 -10.37 -11.97
CA TYR A 91 0.99 -11.57 -12.21
C TYR A 91 2.37 -11.49 -11.52
N VAL A 92 2.95 -10.29 -11.44
CA VAL A 92 4.22 -10.05 -10.74
C VAL A 92 4.02 -10.16 -9.23
N LYS A 93 2.92 -9.62 -8.70
CA LYS A 93 2.58 -9.75 -7.28
C LYS A 93 2.41 -11.20 -6.85
N ASP A 94 1.69 -11.98 -7.65
CA ASP A 94 1.49 -13.40 -7.37
C ASP A 94 2.81 -14.18 -7.39
N PHE A 95 3.68 -13.87 -8.35
CA PHE A 95 5.01 -14.49 -8.44
C PHE A 95 5.87 -14.18 -7.21
N VAL A 96 5.95 -12.90 -6.87
CA VAL A 96 6.69 -12.38 -5.71
C VAL A 96 6.18 -12.98 -4.39
N ARG A 97 4.85 -13.09 -4.24
CA ARG A 97 4.23 -13.72 -3.06
C ARG A 97 4.60 -15.19 -2.93
N LYS A 98 4.60 -15.95 -4.04
CA LYS A 98 5.03 -17.36 -4.07
C LYS A 98 6.50 -17.50 -3.71
N MET A 99 7.35 -16.63 -4.25
CA MET A 99 8.80 -16.67 -3.99
C MET A 99 9.13 -16.39 -2.52
N THR A 100 8.36 -15.52 -1.87
CA THR A 100 8.52 -15.21 -0.44
C THR A 100 8.13 -16.39 0.45
N PHE A 101 7.14 -17.19 0.02
CA PHE A 101 6.67 -18.38 0.75
C PHE A 101 7.52 -19.64 0.54
N GLN A 102 8.47 -19.63 -0.39
CA GLN A 102 9.48 -20.69 -0.55
C GLN A 102 10.86 -20.22 -0.07
N PRO A 103 11.11 -20.11 1.26
CA PRO A 103 12.43 -19.71 1.75
C PRO A 103 13.46 -20.85 1.81
N GLU A 104 13.10 -22.13 1.65
CA GLU A 104 14.07 -23.23 1.79
C GLU A 104 13.98 -24.27 0.67
N ALA A 105 14.95 -24.18 -0.25
CA ALA A 105 15.54 -25.30 -0.97
C ALA A 105 16.87 -24.81 -1.58
N ALA A 106 17.79 -24.37 -0.72
CA ALA A 106 19.19 -24.12 -1.07
C ALA A 106 20.04 -24.24 0.20
#